data_AF-A0A8T7A130-F1
#
_entry.id   AF-A0A8T7A130-F1
#
_cell.length_a   1.000
_cell.length_b   1.000
_cell.length_c   1.000
_cell.angle_alpha   90.00
_cell.angle_beta   90.00
_cell.angle_gamma   90.00
#
_symmetry.space_group_name_H-M   'P 1'
#
loop_
_entity.id
_entity.type
_entity.pdbx_description
1 polymer ?
#
loop_
_entity_poly.entity_id
_entity_poly.type
_entity_poly.pdbx_seq_one_letter_code
_entity_poly.pdbx_strand_id
1 'polypeptide(L)'
;MLKSLYKTLVVAFSCLIFVSSVSAEGMKVEPGLWETKSQVTSPGGTHENISQDCIKESEYSPENMMDENSGCEVTDSSSDAKSMQWTLYCENQGVAMTGNGHANSTGTSIVGSMDMNANFNGQEVTMNTKWEGNRIGDCK
;
A
#
# COMPACT_ATOMS: atom_id res chain seq x y z
N MET A 1 32.63 28.35 47.35
CA MET A 1 32.91 27.80 46.00
C MET A 1 31.78 26.94 45.43
N LEU A 2 30.58 26.90 46.02
CA LEU A 2 29.47 26.03 45.56
C LEU A 2 28.51 26.69 44.53
N LYS A 3 28.59 28.01 44.34
CA LYS A 3 27.66 28.77 43.47
C LYS A 3 28.13 28.86 42.00
N SER A 4 29.38 28.51 41.72
CA SER A 4 29.97 28.61 40.37
C SER A 4 29.82 27.34 39.52
N LEU A 5 29.44 26.21 40.14
CA LEU A 5 29.20 24.94 39.46
C LEU A 5 27.79 24.82 38.88
N TYR A 6 26.85 25.65 39.35
CA TYR A 6 25.46 25.63 38.87
C TYR A 6 25.30 26.28 37.48
N LYS A 7 26.14 27.28 37.15
CA LYS A 7 26.07 27.96 35.84
C LYS A 7 26.56 27.09 34.68
N THR A 8 27.46 26.16 34.93
CA THR A 8 27.99 25.27 33.88
C THR A 8 27.08 24.07 33.62
N LEU A 9 26.15 23.76 34.53
CA LEU A 9 25.23 22.63 34.38
C LEU A 9 24.00 22.93 33.49
N VAL A 10 23.82 24.18 33.06
CA VAL A 10 22.62 24.63 32.32
C VAL A 10 22.81 24.59 30.80
N VAL A 11 24.02 24.34 30.28
CA VAL A 11 24.31 24.46 28.83
C VAL A 11 24.28 23.11 28.09
N ALA A 12 24.22 21.97 28.80
CA ALA A 12 24.37 20.64 28.20
C ALA A 12 23.09 19.78 28.17
N PHE A 13 21.91 20.39 28.22
CA PHE A 13 20.63 19.65 28.18
C PHE A 13 19.70 20.10 27.05
N SER A 14 20.27 20.56 25.93
CA SER A 14 19.52 21.02 24.75
C SER A 14 19.64 20.10 23.54
N CYS A 15 19.86 18.80 23.75
CA CYS A 15 19.48 17.79 22.76
C CYS A 15 18.00 17.48 22.96
N LEU A 16 17.14 18.43 22.54
CA LEU A 16 15.76 18.14 22.22
C LEU A 16 15.80 17.11 21.09
N ILE A 17 15.56 15.86 21.48
CA ILE A 17 15.31 14.74 20.60
C ILE A 17 14.08 15.15 19.78
N PHE A 18 14.31 15.66 18.56
CA PHE A 18 13.28 15.68 17.54
C PHE A 18 13.00 14.20 17.25
N VAL A 19 12.02 13.65 17.96
CA VAL A 19 11.36 12.43 17.56
C VAL A 19 10.62 12.81 16.28
N SER A 20 11.28 12.65 15.14
CA SER A 20 10.61 12.61 13.85
C SER A 20 9.61 11.48 13.98
N SER A 21 8.34 11.82 14.22
CA SER A 21 7.24 10.90 14.03
C SER A 21 7.30 10.50 12.56
N VAL A 22 7.91 9.35 12.30
CA VAL A 22 7.75 8.64 11.03
C VAL A 22 6.26 8.28 11.01
N SER A 23 5.43 9.16 10.44
CA SER A 23 4.16 8.68 9.94
C SER A 23 4.53 7.77 8.78
N ALA A 24 3.98 6.56 8.75
CA ALA A 24 3.99 5.78 7.52
C ALA A 24 3.27 6.62 6.47
N GLU A 25 4.04 7.32 5.64
CA GLU A 25 3.51 8.11 4.53
C GLU A 25 2.97 7.12 3.50
N GLY A 26 1.69 7.27 3.17
CA GLY A 26 1.04 6.52 2.11
C GLY A 26 1.36 7.10 0.73
N MET A 27 1.15 6.26 -0.28
CA MET A 27 1.26 6.63 -1.68
C MET A 27 0.24 7.72 -2.01
N LYS A 28 0.72 8.84 -2.55
CA LYS A 28 -0.13 9.99 -2.87
C LYS A 28 -0.83 9.78 -4.21
N VAL A 29 -2.09 10.20 -4.25
CA VAL A 29 -2.96 10.10 -5.42
C VAL A 29 -3.82 11.36 -5.50
N GLU A 30 -4.10 11.86 -6.70
CA GLU A 30 -4.99 13.00 -6.87
C GLU A 30 -6.46 12.56 -6.88
N PRO A 31 -7.32 13.14 -6.01
CA PRO A 31 -8.74 12.88 -6.04
C PRO A 31 -9.38 13.26 -7.38
N GLY A 32 -10.36 12.46 -7.82
CA GLY A 32 -11.05 12.66 -9.09
C GLY A 32 -11.68 11.40 -9.63
N LEU A 33 -12.14 11.47 -10.88
CA LEU A 33 -12.60 10.33 -11.65
C LEU A 33 -11.39 9.64 -12.28
N TRP A 34 -11.27 8.34 -12.07
CA TRP A 34 -10.19 7.52 -12.59
C TRP A 34 -10.72 6.44 -13.54
N GLU A 35 -9.95 6.11 -14.56
CA GLU A 35 -10.13 4.90 -15.37
C GLU A 35 -9.01 3.92 -15.05
N THR A 36 -9.38 2.68 -14.72
CA THR A 36 -8.43 1.61 -14.41
C THR A 36 -8.57 0.50 -15.42
N LYS A 37 -7.46 0.13 -16.06
CA LYS A 37 -7.35 -1.06 -16.90
C LYS A 37 -6.62 -2.13 -16.11
N SER A 38 -7.21 -3.31 -16.01
CA SER A 38 -6.61 -4.44 -15.32
C SER A 38 -6.53 -5.65 -16.25
N GLN A 39 -5.48 -6.43 -16.07
CA GLN A 39 -5.24 -7.69 -16.76
C GLN A 39 -4.96 -8.76 -15.73
N VAL A 40 -5.78 -9.80 -15.70
CA VAL A 40 -5.62 -10.96 -14.80
C VAL A 40 -5.22 -12.16 -15.64
N THR A 41 -4.10 -12.78 -15.29
CA THR A 41 -3.56 -14.00 -15.92
C THR A 41 -3.63 -15.14 -14.92
N SER A 42 -4.26 -16.23 -15.33
CA SER A 42 -4.42 -17.46 -14.54
C SER A 42 -4.18 -18.69 -15.43
N PRO A 43 -4.14 -19.91 -14.88
CA PRO A 43 -4.05 -21.13 -15.69
C PRO A 43 -5.21 -21.30 -16.70
N GLY A 44 -6.36 -20.67 -16.44
CA GLY A 44 -7.53 -20.69 -17.33
C GLY A 44 -7.45 -19.70 -18.49
N GLY A 45 -6.45 -18.82 -18.51
CA GLY A 45 -6.27 -17.79 -19.53
C GLY A 45 -6.11 -16.38 -18.94
N THR A 46 -6.11 -15.41 -19.85
CA THR A 46 -5.95 -13.99 -19.56
C THR A 46 -7.26 -13.24 -19.80
N HIS A 47 -7.64 -12.40 -18.84
CA HIS A 47 -8.84 -11.58 -18.90
C HIS A 47 -8.49 -10.12 -18.64
N GLU A 48 -9.13 -9.22 -19.38
CA GLU A 48 -8.96 -7.77 -19.22
C GLU A 48 -10.27 -7.13 -18.76
N ASN A 49 -10.16 -6.11 -17.93
CA ASN A 49 -11.29 -5.31 -17.47
C ASN A 49 -10.93 -3.82 -17.43
N ILE A 50 -11.90 -2.98 -17.76
CA ILE A 50 -11.81 -1.53 -17.62
C ILE A 50 -12.92 -1.08 -16.67
N SER A 51 -12.56 -0.35 -15.62
CA SER A 51 -13.51 0.27 -14.68
C SER A 51 -13.27 1.77 -14.59
N GLN A 52 -14.28 2.49 -14.10
CA GLN A 52 -14.16 3.90 -13.76
C GLN A 52 -14.72 4.13 -12.36
N ASP A 53 -13.91 4.75 -11.50
CA ASP A 53 -14.23 4.91 -10.09
C ASP A 53 -13.87 6.33 -9.63
N CYS A 54 -14.68 6.87 -8.71
CA CYS A 54 -14.41 8.17 -8.09
C CYS A 54 -13.53 7.98 -6.85
N ILE A 55 -12.28 8.43 -6.93
CA ILE A 55 -11.31 8.42 -5.84
C ILE A 55 -11.42 9.74 -5.08
N LYS A 56 -11.62 9.67 -3.77
CA LYS A 56 -11.78 10.85 -2.89
C LYS A 56 -10.57 11.06 -2.00
N GLU A 57 -9.89 9.98 -1.66
CA GLU A 57 -8.73 9.93 -0.80
C GLU A 57 -7.51 10.43 -1.60
N SER A 58 -6.63 11.17 -0.91
CA SER A 58 -5.41 11.70 -1.53
C SER A 58 -4.16 10.88 -1.19
N GLU A 59 -4.34 9.81 -0.41
CA GLU A 59 -3.29 9.00 0.16
C GLU A 59 -3.82 7.60 0.44
N TYR A 60 -3.04 6.60 0.03
CA TYR A 60 -3.33 5.19 0.27
C TYR A 60 -2.14 4.52 0.93
N SER A 61 -2.42 3.70 1.94
CA SER A 61 -1.44 2.75 2.49
C SER A 61 -2.00 1.34 2.32
N PRO A 62 -1.14 0.31 2.27
CA PRO A 62 -1.58 -1.07 2.18
C PRO A 62 -2.63 -1.46 3.23
N GLU A 63 -2.51 -0.94 4.46
CA GLU A 63 -3.42 -1.21 5.56
C GLU A 63 -4.82 -0.60 5.32
N ASN A 64 -4.87 0.60 4.75
CA ASN A 64 -6.13 1.31 4.47
C ASN A 64 -6.86 0.80 3.22
N MET A 65 -6.17 0.01 2.37
CA MET A 65 -6.74 -0.55 1.16
C MET A 65 -7.45 -1.89 1.38
N MET A 66 -7.22 -2.54 2.51
CA MET A 66 -7.86 -3.82 2.83
C MET A 66 -9.16 -3.60 3.58
N ASP A 67 -10.21 -4.30 3.16
CA ASP A 67 -11.43 -4.43 3.97
C ASP A 67 -11.11 -5.37 5.14
N GLU A 68 -11.38 -4.92 6.37
CA GLU A 68 -11.21 -5.71 7.61
C GLU A 68 -11.99 -7.03 7.58
N ASN A 69 -13.05 -7.14 6.76
CA ASN A 69 -13.86 -8.36 6.61
C ASN A 69 -13.44 -9.27 5.46
N SER A 70 -12.33 -8.97 4.77
CA SER A 70 -11.90 -9.73 3.57
C SER A 70 -11.33 -11.12 3.87
N GLY A 71 -11.02 -11.44 5.14
CA GLY A 71 -10.34 -12.69 5.51
C GLY A 71 -8.87 -12.74 5.09
N CYS A 72 -8.29 -11.57 4.83
CA CYS A 72 -6.90 -11.39 4.46
C CYS A 72 -6.20 -10.45 5.44
N GLU A 73 -4.96 -10.75 5.77
CA GLU A 73 -4.08 -9.98 6.65
C GLU A 73 -2.88 -9.46 5.86
N VAL A 74 -2.51 -8.20 6.08
CA VAL A 74 -1.24 -7.64 5.59
C VAL A 74 -0.13 -8.13 6.53
N THR A 75 0.74 -9.00 6.05
CA THR A 75 1.83 -9.57 6.86
C THR A 75 3.12 -8.76 6.79
N ASP A 76 3.30 -8.01 5.70
CA ASP A 76 4.42 -7.08 5.51
C ASP A 76 3.98 -5.94 4.60
N SER A 77 4.45 -4.73 4.88
CA SER A 77 4.11 -3.55 4.10
C SER A 77 5.19 -2.48 4.19
N SER A 78 5.30 -1.72 3.10
CA SER A 78 6.05 -0.48 3.09
C SER A 78 5.40 0.49 2.12
N SER A 79 5.39 1.77 2.47
CA SER A 79 4.90 2.82 1.59
C SER A 79 5.71 4.09 1.76
N ASP A 80 5.74 4.86 0.70
CA ASP A 80 6.16 6.25 0.67
C ASP A 80 5.19 7.04 -0.23
N ALA A 81 5.44 8.34 -0.42
CA ALA A 81 4.57 9.19 -1.22
C ALA A 81 4.40 8.77 -2.69
N LYS A 82 5.27 7.91 -3.24
CA LYS A 82 5.28 7.51 -4.66
C LYS A 82 4.96 6.04 -4.86
N SER A 83 5.14 5.20 -3.86
CA SER A 83 5.04 3.76 -4.04
C SER A 83 4.60 3.03 -2.79
N MET A 84 4.06 1.84 -2.99
CA MET A 84 3.71 0.94 -1.89
C MET A 84 3.90 -0.51 -2.30
N GLN A 85 4.39 -1.31 -1.37
CA GLN A 85 4.60 -2.74 -1.50
C GLN A 85 3.93 -3.43 -0.32
N TRP A 86 3.35 -4.60 -0.56
CA TRP A 86 2.69 -5.33 0.49
C TRP A 86 2.67 -6.83 0.21
N THR A 87 2.68 -7.61 1.30
CA THR A 87 2.44 -9.05 1.28
C THR A 87 1.16 -9.34 2.05
N LEU A 88 0.30 -10.13 1.43
CA LEU A 88 -0.96 -10.58 2.02
C LEU A 88 -0.90 -12.06 2.33
N TYR A 89 -1.52 -12.44 3.43
CA TYR A 89 -1.92 -13.80 3.71
C TYR A 89 -3.44 -13.84 3.85
N CYS A 90 -4.09 -14.63 3.01
CA CYS A 90 -5.53 -14.87 3.09
C CYS A 90 -5.77 -16.33 3.45
N GLU A 91 -6.67 -16.57 4.39
CA GLU A 91 -7.13 -17.91 4.72
C GLU A 91 -8.64 -17.95 4.71
N ASN A 92 -9.20 -18.68 3.74
CA ASN A 92 -10.64 -18.80 3.59
C ASN A 92 -11.03 -20.26 3.37
N GLN A 93 -11.94 -20.78 4.21
CA GLN A 93 -12.44 -22.15 4.13
C GLN A 93 -11.35 -23.24 4.03
N GLY A 94 -10.20 -23.01 4.68
CA GLY A 94 -9.06 -23.94 4.70
C GLY A 94 -8.15 -23.89 3.48
N VAL A 95 -8.36 -22.93 2.57
CA VAL A 95 -7.44 -22.62 1.47
C VAL A 95 -6.61 -21.42 1.87
N ALA A 96 -5.31 -21.63 2.04
CA ALA A 96 -4.34 -20.57 2.27
C ALA A 96 -3.87 -19.99 0.93
N MET A 97 -3.76 -18.66 0.89
CA MET A 97 -3.29 -17.90 -0.25
C MET A 97 -2.32 -16.82 0.22
N THR A 98 -1.24 -16.63 -0.52
CA THR A 98 -0.29 -15.54 -0.30
C THR A 98 -0.28 -14.61 -1.51
N GLY A 99 -0.34 -13.31 -1.28
CA GLY A 99 -0.26 -12.28 -2.31
C GLY A 99 0.96 -11.39 -2.12
N ASN A 100 1.64 -10.98 -3.19
CA ASN A 100 2.66 -9.94 -3.16
C ASN A 100 2.28 -8.86 -4.17
N GLY A 101 2.13 -7.63 -3.69
CA GLY A 101 1.69 -6.48 -4.48
C GLY A 101 2.72 -5.36 -4.47
N HIS A 102 2.73 -4.60 -5.57
CA HIS A 102 3.43 -3.33 -5.69
C HIS A 102 2.60 -2.34 -6.50
N ALA A 103 2.69 -1.06 -6.16
CA ALA A 103 2.16 0.02 -6.97
C ALA A 103 3.08 1.24 -6.93
N ASN A 104 3.06 2.01 -8.02
CA ASN A 104 3.72 3.31 -8.11
C ASN A 104 2.72 4.34 -8.62
N SER A 105 2.83 5.55 -8.10
CA SER A 105 1.99 6.69 -8.43
C SER A 105 2.84 7.89 -8.87
N THR A 106 2.34 8.60 -9.88
CA THR A 106 2.80 9.96 -10.22
C THR A 106 1.85 11.04 -9.69
N GLY A 107 0.83 10.67 -8.92
CA GLY A 107 -0.29 11.50 -8.50
C GLY A 107 -1.51 11.33 -9.43
N THR A 108 -1.31 11.41 -10.74
CA THR A 108 -2.39 11.31 -11.76
C THR A 108 -2.40 10.01 -12.57
N SER A 109 -1.39 9.15 -12.37
CA SER A 109 -1.29 7.83 -12.96
C SER A 109 -0.78 6.84 -11.92
N ILE A 110 -1.30 5.62 -11.96
CA ILE A 110 -0.91 4.50 -11.09
C ILE A 110 -0.58 3.30 -11.97
N VAL A 111 0.53 2.63 -11.70
CA VAL A 111 0.86 1.33 -12.30
C VAL A 111 1.16 0.36 -11.16
N GLY A 112 0.51 -0.81 -11.19
CA GLY A 112 0.72 -1.82 -10.18
C GLY A 112 0.63 -3.24 -10.71
N SER A 113 1.09 -4.16 -9.87
CA SER A 113 1.01 -5.59 -10.12
C SER A 113 0.85 -6.34 -8.82
N MET A 114 0.21 -7.51 -8.91
CA MET A 114 0.03 -8.41 -7.78
C MET A 114 0.17 -9.86 -8.24
N ASP A 115 0.97 -10.63 -7.52
CA ASP A 115 1.12 -12.07 -7.68
C ASP A 115 0.45 -12.78 -6.51
N MET A 116 -0.56 -13.60 -6.80
CA MET A 116 -1.23 -14.44 -5.82
C MET A 116 -0.85 -15.90 -6.06
N ASN A 117 -0.52 -16.61 -4.98
CA ASN A 117 -0.29 -18.05 -5.00
C ASN A 117 -1.21 -18.72 -3.98
N ALA A 118 -1.89 -19.77 -4.42
CA ALA A 118 -2.74 -20.60 -3.57
C ALA A 118 -2.38 -22.07 -3.74
N ASN A 119 -2.54 -22.85 -2.68
CA ASN A 119 -2.45 -24.29 -2.76
C ASN A 119 -3.87 -24.89 -2.72
N PHE A 120 -4.28 -25.53 -3.81
CA PHE A 120 -5.57 -26.20 -3.91
C PHE A 120 -5.35 -27.70 -4.12
N ASN A 121 -5.73 -28.52 -3.15
CA ASN A 121 -5.58 -29.98 -3.20
C ASN A 121 -4.15 -30.46 -3.54
N GLY A 122 -3.12 -29.75 -3.06
CA GLY A 122 -1.72 -30.08 -3.33
C GLY A 122 -1.17 -29.56 -4.66
N GLN A 123 -1.98 -28.82 -5.43
CA GLN A 123 -1.56 -28.14 -6.64
C GLN A 123 -1.38 -26.65 -6.37
N GLU A 124 -0.23 -26.09 -6.77
CA GLU A 124 0.01 -24.66 -6.71
C GLU A 124 -0.68 -23.97 -7.89
N VAL A 125 -1.47 -22.94 -7.58
CA VAL A 125 -2.16 -22.11 -8.55
C VAL A 125 -1.67 -20.68 -8.36
N THR A 126 -1.06 -20.14 -9.42
CA THR A 126 -0.59 -18.75 -9.46
C THR A 126 -1.53 -17.90 -10.29
N MET A 127 -1.82 -16.70 -9.82
CA MET A 127 -2.53 -15.67 -10.56
C MET A 127 -1.69 -14.39 -10.56
N ASN A 128 -1.49 -13.80 -11.73
CA ASN A 128 -0.82 -12.51 -11.87
C ASN A 128 -1.84 -11.46 -12.31
N THR A 129 -1.89 -10.34 -11.61
CA THR A 129 -2.70 -9.19 -11.96
C THR A 129 -1.79 -8.02 -12.24
N LYS A 130 -2.06 -7.28 -13.31
CA LYS A 130 -1.44 -5.98 -13.60
C LYS A 130 -2.53 -4.95 -13.81
N TRP A 131 -2.28 -3.71 -13.42
CA TRP A 131 -3.21 -2.63 -13.69
C TRP A 131 -2.52 -1.30 -13.95
N GLU A 132 -3.21 -0.47 -14.73
CA GLU A 132 -2.85 0.90 -15.03
C GLU A 132 -4.08 1.78 -14.78
N GLY A 133 -3.96 2.74 -13.86
CA GLY A 133 -4.98 3.71 -13.52
C GLY A 133 -4.57 5.10 -14.01
N ASN A 134 -5.51 5.87 -14.56
CA ASN A 134 -5.27 7.27 -14.91
C ASN A 134 -6.44 8.16 -14.49
N ARG A 135 -6.13 9.33 -13.94
CA ARG A 135 -7.14 10.36 -13.65
C ARG A 135 -7.67 10.94 -14.95
N ILE A 136 -8.98 10.83 -15.16
CA ILE A 136 -9.67 11.29 -16.38
C ILE A 136 -10.54 12.54 -16.17
N GLY A 137 -10.65 13.04 -14.94
CA GLY A 137 -11.35 14.30 -14.65
C GLY A 137 -11.79 14.42 -13.20
N ASP A 138 -12.73 15.32 -12.94
CA ASP A 138 -13.39 15.45 -11.64
C ASP A 138 -14.54 14.45 -11.51
N CYS A 139 -14.85 14.03 -10.28
CA CYS A 139 -16.06 13.27 -10.03
C CYS A 139 -17.32 14.12 -10.30
N LYS A 140 -18.41 13.46 -10.69
CA LYS A 140 -19.71 14.10 -10.93
C LYS A 140 -20.60 14.06 -9.69
#